data_AF-A0A3B9SHB5-F1
#
_entry.id   AF-A0A3B9SHB5-F1
#
_cell.length_a   1.000
_cell.length_b   1.000
_cell.length_c   1.000
_cell.angle_alpha   90.00
_cell.angle_beta   90.00
_cell.angle_gamma   90.00
#
_symmetry.space_group_name_H-M   'P 1'
#
loop_
_entity.id
_entity.type
_entity.pdbx_description
1 polymer ?
#
loop_
_entity_poly.entity_id
_entity_poly.type
_entity_poly.pdbx_seq_one_letter_code
_entity_poly.pdbx_strand_id
1 'polypeptide(L)'
;MHPVGDDFMNDAINLIVNALGVFVHVISGAMMIRCLFSWMPLMSRNNPLYALVYRLTEPLYAPVRKMVAASPLGGGMPVDFSPVFAFLMLEAAYNLIANILLSFTGAG
;
A
#
# COMPACT_ATOMS: atom_id res chain seq x y z
N MET A 1 -19.08 -18.54 30.32
CA MET A 1 -19.53 -18.97 28.97
C MET A 1 -19.40 -17.74 28.08
N HIS A 2 -18.40 -17.74 27.20
CA HIS A 2 -18.23 -16.67 26.21
C HIS A 2 -19.32 -16.84 25.12
N PRO A 3 -20.07 -15.79 24.78
CA PRO A 3 -21.23 -15.86 23.91
C PRO A 3 -21.18 -16.49 22.51
N VAL A 4 -20.17 -17.23 22.01
CA VAL A 4 -20.10 -17.84 20.65
C VAL A 4 -20.22 -16.86 19.45
N GLY A 5 -21.16 -15.93 19.45
CA GLY A 5 -21.33 -14.91 18.41
C GLY A 5 -20.27 -13.80 18.46
N ASP A 6 -19.69 -13.56 19.63
CA ASP A 6 -18.52 -12.69 19.82
C ASP A 6 -17.24 -13.34 19.28
N ASP A 7 -17.04 -14.64 19.52
CA ASP A 7 -15.92 -15.41 18.95
C ASP A 7 -15.95 -15.39 17.40
N PHE A 8 -17.11 -15.64 16.80
CA PHE A 8 -17.27 -15.58 15.35
C PHE A 8 -16.98 -14.18 14.78
N MET A 9 -17.45 -13.12 15.46
CA MET A 9 -17.23 -11.75 15.02
C MET A 9 -15.74 -11.37 15.08
N ASN A 10 -15.06 -11.74 16.18
CA ASN A 10 -13.63 -11.49 16.35
C ASN A 10 -12.80 -12.22 15.28
N ASP A 11 -13.12 -13.48 14.99
CA ASP A 11 -12.46 -14.26 13.95
C ASP A 11 -12.66 -13.64 12.56
N ALA A 12 -13.88 -13.18 12.25
CA ALA A 12 -14.18 -12.50 10.99
C ALA A 12 -13.38 -11.18 10.86
N ILE A 13 -13.32 -10.37 11.92
CA ILE A 13 -12.54 -9.12 11.94
C ILE A 13 -11.05 -9.41 11.73
N ASN A 14 -10.50 -10.38 12.46
CA ASN A 14 -9.10 -10.78 12.33
C ASN A 14 -8.78 -11.26 10.91
N LEU A 15 -9.68 -12.04 10.29
CA LEU A 15 -9.52 -12.47 8.90
C LEU A 15 -9.46 -11.27 7.95
N ILE A 16 -10.35 -10.29 8.11
CA ILE A 16 -10.40 -9.09 7.27
C ILE A 16 -9.13 -8.25 7.44
N VAL A 17 -8.71 -8.02 8.68
CA VAL A 17 -7.48 -7.26 8.98
C VAL A 17 -6.26 -7.95 8.36
N ASN A 18 -6.13 -9.27 8.52
CA ASN A 18 -5.04 -10.04 7.94
C ASN A 18 -5.06 -10.02 6.40
N ALA A 19 -6.23 -10.21 5.78
CA ALA A 19 -6.36 -10.15 4.33
C ALA A 19 -5.99 -8.78 3.78
N LEU A 20 -6.44 -7.70 4.45
CA LEU A 20 -6.08 -6.34 4.11
C LEU A 20 -4.57 -6.10 4.28
N GLY A 21 -3.98 -6.60 5.36
CA GLY A 21 -2.54 -6.51 5.62
C GLY A 21 -1.72 -7.18 4.52
N VAL A 22 -2.08 -8.41 4.12
CA VAL A 22 -1.44 -9.11 3.00
C VAL A 22 -1.56 -8.31 1.71
N PHE A 23 -2.75 -7.78 1.41
CA PHE A 23 -2.97 -6.95 0.23
C PHE A 23 -2.06 -5.71 0.23
N VAL A 24 -2.01 -4.98 1.35
CA VAL A 24 -1.16 -3.80 1.53
C VAL A 24 0.32 -4.17 1.36
N HIS A 25 0.78 -5.26 1.96
CA HIS A 25 2.16 -5.72 1.81
C HIS A 25 2.54 -6.05 0.35
N VAL A 26 1.66 -6.73 -0.38
CA VAL A 26 1.90 -7.07 -1.80
C VAL A 26 2.02 -5.80 -2.65
N ILE A 27 1.12 -4.85 -2.45
CA ILE A 27 1.12 -3.57 -3.17
C ILE A 27 2.36 -2.74 -2.81
N SER A 28 2.69 -2.67 -1.53
CA SER A 28 3.91 -2.02 -1.03
C SER A 28 5.17 -2.63 -1.65
N GLY A 29 5.24 -3.95 -1.73
CA GLY A 29 6.31 -4.67 -2.42
C GLY A 29 6.39 -4.30 -3.91
N ALA A 30 5.26 -4.24 -4.62
CA ALA A 30 5.21 -3.82 -6.01
C ALA A 30 5.67 -2.36 -6.22
N MET A 31 5.34 -1.45 -5.30
CA MET A 31 5.83 -0.07 -5.32
C MET A 31 7.34 0.00 -5.08
N MET A 32 7.88 -0.82 -4.17
CA MET A 32 9.32 -0.91 -3.93
C MET A 32 10.05 -1.45 -5.17
N ILE A 33 9.51 -2.48 -5.82
CA ILE A 33 10.04 -3.02 -7.09
C ILE A 33 10.04 -1.93 -8.16
N ARG A 34 8.97 -1.12 -8.27
CA ARG A 34 8.92 0.02 -9.20
C ARG A 34 9.99 1.07 -8.91
N CYS A 35 10.30 1.33 -7.64
CA CYS A 35 11.41 2.20 -7.22
C CYS A 35 12.76 1.63 -7.68
N LEU A 36 13.00 0.34 -7.45
CA LEU A 36 14.23 -0.32 -7.91
C LEU A 36 14.35 -0.30 -9.43
N PHE A 37 13.23 -0.45 -10.16
CA PHE A 37 13.20 -0.38 -11.62
C PHE A 37 13.54 1.03 -12.14
N SER A 38 13.20 2.11 -11.42
CA SER A 38 13.57 3.47 -11.83
C SER A 38 15.07 3.73 -11.67
N TRP A 39 15.74 3.05 -10.73
CA TRP A 39 17.19 3.11 -10.55
C TRP A 39 17.97 2.17 -11.47
N MET A 40 17.30 1.19 -12.07
CA MET A 40 17.89 0.25 -13.04
C MET A 40 17.52 0.66 -14.48
N PRO A 41 18.33 1.48 -15.15
CA PRO A 41 18.05 1.95 -16.52
C PRO A 41 17.98 0.83 -17.58
N LEU A 42 18.38 -0.40 -17.23
CA LEU A 42 18.35 -1.58 -18.10
C LEU A 42 16.98 -2.27 -18.17
N MET A 43 16.04 -1.97 -17.26
CA MET A 43 14.66 -2.43 -17.39
C MET A 43 13.90 -1.57 -18.41
N SER A 44 14.04 -1.92 -19.68
CA SER A 44 13.31 -1.29 -20.78
C SER A 44 11.80 -1.47 -20.63
N ARG A 45 11.02 -0.47 -21.08
CA ARG A 45 9.55 -0.50 -21.21
C ARG A 45 9.01 -1.72 -21.97
N ASN A 46 9.86 -2.39 -22.75
CA ASN A 46 9.51 -3.62 -23.48
C ASN A 46 9.48 -4.88 -22.60
N ASN A 47 9.93 -4.83 -21.34
CA ASN A 47 9.84 -5.98 -20.46
C ASN A 47 8.40 -6.16 -19.94
N PRO A 48 7.75 -7.32 -20.16
CA PRO A 48 6.38 -7.55 -19.70
C PRO A 48 6.22 -7.45 -18.18
N LEU A 49 7.26 -7.78 -17.40
CA LEU A 49 7.25 -7.63 -15.94
C LEU A 49 7.23 -6.16 -15.52
N TYR A 50 7.99 -5.31 -16.22
CA TYR A 50 7.97 -3.87 -16.01
C TYR A 50 6.57 -3.31 -16.29
N ALA A 51 5.96 -3.69 -17.42
CA ALA A 51 4.62 -3.25 -17.79
C ALA A 51 3.55 -3.72 -16.79
N LEU A 52 3.66 -4.95 -16.28
CA LEU A 52 2.76 -5.50 -15.27
C LEU A 52 2.83 -4.72 -13.96
N VAL A 53 4.04 -4.53 -13.42
CA VAL A 53 4.25 -3.78 -12.17
C VAL A 53 3.75 -2.34 -12.30
N TYR A 54 4.05 -1.68 -13.43
CA TYR A 54 3.56 -0.34 -13.69
C TYR A 54 2.03 -0.28 -13.73
N ARG A 55 1.35 -1.20 -14.42
CA ARG A 55 -0.12 -1.25 -14.50
C ARG A 55 -0.78 -1.53 -13.16
N LEU A 56 -0.22 -2.44 -12.37
CA LEU A 56 -0.76 -2.77 -11.04
C LEU A 56 -0.63 -1.60 -10.06
N THR A 57 0.47 -0.85 -10.15
CA THR A 57 0.75 0.24 -9.21
C THR A 57 0.18 1.59 -9.67
N GLU A 58 -0.10 1.79 -10.97
CA GLU A 58 -0.61 3.05 -11.54
C GLU A 58 -1.82 3.66 -10.84
N PRO A 59 -2.92 2.92 -10.55
CA PRO A 59 -4.12 3.52 -9.94
C PRO A 59 -3.86 4.10 -8.54
N LEU A 60 -2.90 3.53 -7.81
CA LEU A 60 -2.47 4.03 -6.50
C LEU A 60 -1.43 5.13 -6.62
N TYR A 61 -0.55 5.03 -7.62
CA TYR A 61 0.56 5.95 -7.82
C TYR A 61 0.13 7.27 -8.47
N ALA A 62 -0.92 7.26 -9.29
CA ALA A 62 -1.47 8.45 -9.94
C ALA A 62 -1.93 9.54 -8.95
N PRO A 63 -2.75 9.24 -7.91
CA PRO A 63 -3.12 10.24 -6.90
C PRO A 63 -1.93 10.68 -6.06
N VAL A 64 -1.06 9.77 -5.64
CA VAL A 64 0.15 10.11 -4.88
C VAL A 64 1.07 11.04 -5.67
N ARG A 65 1.29 10.76 -6.96
CA ARG A 65 2.09 11.62 -7.84
C ARG A 65 1.49 13.01 -8.00
N LYS A 66 0.15 13.12 -8.08
CA LYS A 66 -0.52 14.43 -8.10
C LYS A 66 -0.30 15.21 -6.80
N MET A 67 -0.36 14.55 -5.64
CA MET A 67 -0.09 15.18 -4.34
C MET A 67 1.37 15.62 -4.19
N VAL A 68 2.32 14.80 -4.66
CA VAL A 68 3.76 15.12 -4.64
C VAL A 68 4.09 16.24 -5.63
N ALA A 69 3.53 16.22 -6.84
CA ALA A 69 3.76 17.27 -7.85
C ALA A 69 3.11 18.61 -7.47
N ALA A 70 2.03 18.59 -6.67
CA ALA A 70 1.43 19.79 -6.09
C ALA A 70 2.27 20.37 -4.92
N SER A 71 3.27 19.63 -4.42
CA SER A 71 4.19 20.11 -3.40
C SER A 71 5.39 20.84 -4.04
N PRO A 72 5.87 21.96 -3.47
CA PRO A 72 7.04 22.71 -3.96
C PRO A 72 8.33 21.88 -4.10
N LEU A 73 8.39 20.71 -3.46
CA LEU A 73 9.53 19.78 -3.48
C LEU A 73 9.52 18.80 -4.66
N GLY A 74 8.41 18.68 -5.41
CA GLY A 74 8.20 17.58 -6.37
C GLY A 74 8.53 17.89 -7.84
N GLY A 75 8.85 19.14 -8.18
CA GLY A 75 8.94 19.60 -9.58
C GLY A 75 10.26 19.32 -10.33
N GLY A 76 11.31 18.85 -9.66
CA GLY A 76 12.66 18.85 -10.26
C GLY A 76 13.64 17.75 -9.85
N MET A 77 13.22 16.73 -9.08
CA MET A 77 14.13 15.63 -8.76
C MET A 77 14.14 14.58 -9.89
N PRO A 78 15.32 14.20 -10.42
CA PRO A 78 15.44 13.08 -11.37
C PRO A 78 15.06 11.71 -10.77
N VAL A 79 14.95 11.65 -9.44
CA VAL A 79 14.71 10.43 -8.67
C VAL A 79 13.29 10.46 -8.11
N ASP A 80 12.45 9.55 -8.60
CA ASP A 80 11.08 9.36 -8.11
C ASP A 80 11.08 8.80 -6.68
N PHE A 81 11.03 9.67 -5.66
CA PHE A 81 10.79 9.27 -4.26
C PHE A 81 9.31 9.01 -3.95
N SER A 82 8.42 9.20 -4.91
CA SER A 82 6.99 8.91 -4.76
C SER A 82 6.65 7.49 -4.27
N PRO A 83 7.43 6.41 -4.51
CA PRO A 83 7.13 5.09 -3.94
C PRO A 83 7.25 5.07 -2.43
N VAL A 84 8.21 5.82 -1.85
CA VAL A 84 8.41 5.90 -0.40
C VAL A 84 7.25 6.63 0.26
N PHE A 85 6.82 7.75 -0.32
CA PHE A 85 5.65 8.47 0.17
C PHE A 85 4.35 7.66 0.00
N ALA A 86 4.20 6.95 -1.12
CA ALA A 86 3.05 6.06 -1.34
C ALA A 86 3.02 4.93 -0.30
N PHE A 87 4.17 4.33 0.00
CA PHE A 87 4.33 3.32 1.03
C PHE A 87 3.90 3.86 2.40
N LEU A 88 4.43 5.02 2.82
CA LEU A 88 4.09 5.63 4.11
C LEU A 88 2.59 5.94 4.24
N MET A 89 1.98 6.48 3.17
CA MET A 89 0.55 6.76 3.17
C MET A 89 -0.31 5.50 3.24
N LEU A 90 0.07 4.46 2.49
CA LEU A 90 -0.65 3.19 2.47
C LEU A 90 -0.57 2.49 3.83
N GLU A 91 0.62 2.47 4.43
CA GLU A 91 0.86 1.89 5.74
C GLU A 91 0.11 2.66 6.84
N ALA A 92 0.12 4.00 6.80
CA ALA A 92 -0.64 4.82 7.74
C ALA A 92 -2.16 4.56 7.62
N ALA A 93 -2.68 4.45 6.39
CA ALA A 93 -4.08 4.14 6.14
C ALA A 93 -4.44 2.74 6.65
N TYR A 94 -3.60 1.74 6.40
CA TYR A 94 -3.79 0.38 6.90
C TYR A 94 -3.84 0.35 8.43
N ASN A 95 -2.86 0.95 9.10
CA ASN A 95 -2.81 0.98 10.56
C ASN A 95 -4.03 1.69 11.15
N LEU A 96 -4.49 2.79 10.54
CA LEU A 96 -5.73 3.46 10.96
C LEU A 96 -6.95 2.54 10.86
N ILE A 97 -7.14 1.90 9.70
CA ILE A 97 -8.27 0.99 9.45
C ILE A 97 -8.21 -0.21 10.38
N ALA A 98 -7.04 -0.84 10.52
CA ALA A 98 -6.83 -1.99 11.38
C ALA A 98 -7.13 -1.66 12.84
N ASN A 99 -6.65 -0.52 13.35
CA ASN A 99 -6.93 -0.10 14.72
C ASN A 99 -8.43 0.15 14.96
N ILE A 100 -9.12 0.75 13.99
CA ILE A 100 -10.58 0.94 14.06
C ILE A 100 -11.29 -0.41 14.08
N LEU A 101 -10.94 -1.33 13.18
CA LEU A 101 -11.55 -2.65 13.10
C LEU A 101 -11.31 -3.48 14.37
N LEU A 102 -10.09 -3.45 14.89
CA LEU A 102 -9.71 -4.15 16.12
C LEU A 102 -10.37 -3.54 17.36
N SER A 103 -10.71 -2.25 17.37
CA SER A 103 -11.46 -1.66 18.50
C SER A 103 -12.89 -2.21 18.66
N PHE A 104 -13.45 -2.84 17.63
CA PHE A 104 -14.75 -3.54 17.73
C PHE A 104 -14.61 -4.95 18.30
N THR A 105 -13.40 -5.52 18.29
CA THR A 105 -13.09 -6.69 19.08
C THR A 105 -12.91 -6.19 20.52
N GLY A 106 -13.54 -6.83 21.50
CA GLY A 106 -13.67 -6.35 22.89
C GLY A 106 -12.37 -6.26 23.72
N ALA A 107 -11.24 -6.00 23.07
CA ALA A 107 -9.92 -5.77 23.66
C ALA A 107 -9.60 -4.28 23.94
N GLY A 108 -10.59 -3.38 23.76
CA GLY A 108 -10.53 -1.98 24.19
C GLY A 108 -11.08 -1.77 25.59
#